data_AF-A0A3M1FR78-F1
#
_entry.id   AF-A0A3M1FR78-F1
#
_cell.length_a   1.000
_cell.length_b   1.000
_cell.length_c   1.000
_cell.angle_alpha   90.00
_cell.angle_beta   90.00
_cell.angle_gamma   90.00
#
_symmetry.space_group_name_H-M   'P 1'
#
loop_
_entity.id
_entity.type
_entity.pdbx_description
1 polymer ?
#
loop_
_entity_poly.entity_id
_entity_poly.type
_entity_poly.pdbx_seq_one_letter_code
_entity_poly.pdbx_strand_id
1 'polypeptide(L)' 'GVPIDHWFRHELKDMVYDTLLSRRAIERGYFRKGYIEELLDRHQAGESWQYLIWSLLMLELWHLMFIDRALVFQR' A
#
# COMPACT_ATOMS: atom_id res chain seq x y z
N GLY A 1 7.96 9.99 -16.89
CA GLY A 1 6.80 9.56 -16.08
C GLY A 1 7.21 9.47 -14.63
N VAL A 2 6.25 9.35 -13.71
CA VAL A 2 6.51 9.16 -12.27
C VAL A 2 7.10 7.76 -12.03
N PRO A 3 8.25 7.62 -11.34
CA PRO A 3 8.97 6.34 -11.22
C PRO A 3 8.41 5.47 -10.07
N ILE A 4 7.13 5.11 -10.14
CA ILE A 4 6.42 4.39 -9.07
C ILE A 4 7.10 3.06 -8.71
N ASP A 5 7.55 2.28 -9.71
CA ASP A 5 8.26 1.02 -9.47
C ASP A 5 9.55 1.23 -8.66
N HIS A 6 10.32 2.28 -8.97
CA HIS A 6 11.52 2.60 -8.20
C HIS A 6 11.18 2.97 -6.76
N TRP A 7 10.20 3.85 -6.57
CA TRP A 7 9.80 4.32 -5.25
C TRP A 7 9.28 3.21 -4.36
N PHE A 8 8.44 2.32 -4.89
CA PHE A 8 7.89 1.21 -4.11
C PHE A 8 8.96 0.17 -3.75
N ARG A 9 10.06 0.10 -4.50
CA ARG A 9 11.21 -0.74 -4.16
C ARG A 9 12.14 -0.12 -3.13
N HIS A 10 12.18 1.21 -3.05
CA HIS A 10 13.15 1.93 -2.24
C HIS A 10 12.45 2.90 -1.26
N GLU A 11 12.29 4.16 -1.62
CA GLU A 11 11.98 5.25 -0.68
C GLU A 11 10.60 5.11 -0.01
N LEU A 12 9.64 4.48 -0.69
CA LEU A 12 8.27 4.28 -0.21
C LEU A 12 7.99 2.83 0.20
N LYS A 13 8.97 1.93 0.13
CA LYS A 13 8.78 0.51 0.42
C LYS A 13 8.12 0.30 1.78
N ASP A 14 8.73 0.81 2.84
CA ASP A 14 8.26 0.56 4.20
C ASP A 14 6.87 1.18 4.42
N MET A 15 6.63 2.38 3.88
CA MET A 15 5.30 3.02 3.94
C MET A 15 4.22 2.19 3.24
N VAL A 16 4.52 1.61 2.08
CA VAL A 16 3.58 0.72 1.36
C VAL A 16 3.28 -0.53 2.16
N TYR A 17 4.32 -1.20 2.68
CA TYR A 17 4.17 -2.39 3.51
C TYR A 17 3.36 -2.08 4.77
N ASP A 18 3.73 -1.05 5.51
CA ASP A 18 3.06 -0.66 6.75
C ASP A 18 1.59 -0.29 6.51
N THR A 19 1.28 0.41 5.42
CA THR A 19 -0.08 0.83 5.11
C THR A 19 -0.95 -0.37 4.72
N LEU A 20 -0.50 -1.16 3.75
CA LEU A 20 -1.28 -2.26 3.17
C LEU A 20 -1.36 -3.50 4.07
N LEU A 21 -0.39 -3.69 4.97
CA LEU A 21 -0.37 -4.76 5.96
C LEU A 21 -0.80 -4.28 7.35
N SER A 22 -1.24 -3.02 7.47
CA SER A 22 -1.78 -2.51 8.73
C SER A 22 -2.98 -3.35 9.18
N ARG A 23 -3.15 -3.42 10.50
CA ARG A 23 -4.32 -4.05 11.11
C ARG A 23 -5.63 -3.51 10.53
N ARG A 24 -5.71 -2.19 10.29
CA ARG A 24 -6.90 -1.55 9.71
C ARG A 24 -7.18 -2.06 8.31
N ALA A 25 -6.19 -2.03 7.42
CA ALA A 25 -6.33 -2.52 6.05
C ALA A 25 -6.82 -3.97 6.00
N ILE A 26 -6.29 -4.83 6.89
CA ILE A 26 -6.69 -6.24 7.00
C ILE A 26 -8.12 -6.38 7.52
N GLU A 27 -8.48 -5.66 8.59
CA GLU A 27 -9.80 -5.72 9.23
C GLU A 27 -10.92 -5.17 8.33
N ARG A 28 -10.60 -4.43 7.24
CA ARG A 28 -11.61 -4.08 6.23
C ARG A 28 -12.18 -5.29 5.49
N GLY A 29 -11.42 -6.39 5.42
CA GLY A 29 -11.89 -7.65 4.82
C GLY A 29 -11.96 -7.65 3.28
N TYR A 30 -11.45 -6.64 2.59
CA TYR A 30 -11.44 -6.60 1.11
C TYR A 30 -10.44 -7.57 0.49
N PHE A 31 -9.30 -7.79 1.15
CA PHE A 31 -8.22 -8.62 0.64
C PHE A 31 -7.64 -9.51 1.75
N ARG A 32 -7.03 -10.63 1.35
CA ARG A 32 -6.36 -11.53 2.29
C ARG A 32 -4.94 -11.03 2.54
N LYS A 33 -4.58 -10.85 3.81
CA LYS A 33 -3.23 -10.39 4.23
C LYS A 33 -2.10 -11.14 3.52
N GLY A 34 -2.12 -12.47 3.56
CA GLY A 34 -1.06 -13.29 2.96
C GLY A 34 -0.88 -13.10 1.45
N TYR A 35 -1.96 -12.78 0.72
CA TYR A 35 -1.85 -12.46 -0.71
C TYR A 35 -1.19 -11.10 -0.94
N ILE A 36 -1.47 -10.13 -0.08
CA ILE A 36 -0.84 -8.80 -0.15
C ILE A 36 0.64 -8.89 0.24
N GLU A 37 0.99 -9.67 1.27
CA GLU A 37 2.39 -9.97 1.63
C GLU A 37 3.14 -10.58 0.44
N GLU A 38 2.60 -11.64 -0.16
CA GLU A 38 3.21 -12.27 -1.34
C GLU A 38 3.35 -11.30 -2.51
N LEU A 39 2.32 -10.50 -2.80
CA LEU A 39 2.33 -9.52 -3.88
C LEU A 39 3.46 -8.50 -3.69
N LEU A 40 3.61 -7.97 -2.48
CA LEU A 40 4.65 -7.01 -2.16
C LEU A 40 6.05 -7.63 -2.23
N ASP A 41 6.22 -8.85 -1.73
CA ASP A 41 7.51 -9.54 -1.75
C ASP A 41 7.94 -9.92 -3.17
N ARG A 42 7.01 -10.40 -4.01
CA ARG A 42 7.26 -10.64 -5.43
C ARG A 42 7.59 -9.36 -6.16
N HIS A 43 6.92 -8.26 -5.82
CA HIS A 43 7.31 -6.95 -6.32
C HIS A 43 8.75 -6.67 -5.96
N GLN A 44 9.13 -6.74 -4.67
CA GLN A 44 10.51 -6.51 -4.23
C GLN A 44 11.55 -7.43 -4.90
N ALA A 45 11.18 -8.67 -5.21
CA ALA A 45 12.04 -9.63 -5.88
C ALA A 45 12.32 -9.33 -7.37
N GLY A 46 11.66 -8.32 -7.96
CA GLY A 46 11.92 -7.87 -9.33
C GLY A 46 10.69 -7.89 -10.24
N GLU A 47 9.56 -8.43 -9.77
CA GLU A 47 8.35 -8.45 -10.59
C GLU A 47 7.66 -7.09 -10.62
N SER A 48 7.08 -6.74 -11.77
CA SER A 48 6.39 -5.47 -11.96
C SER A 48 4.92 -5.55 -11.53
N TRP A 49 4.65 -5.17 -10.28
CA TRP A 49 3.32 -5.09 -9.69
C TRP A 49 2.93 -3.67 -9.25
N GLN A 50 3.73 -2.68 -9.61
CA GLN A 50 3.64 -1.30 -9.11
C GLN A 50 2.26 -0.67 -9.30
N TYR A 51 1.54 -0.96 -10.39
CA TYR A 51 0.22 -0.38 -10.66
C TYR A 51 -0.88 -0.97 -9.78
N LEU A 52 -0.80 -2.28 -9.49
CA LEU A 52 -1.74 -2.92 -8.57
C LEU A 52 -1.48 -2.43 -7.16
N ILE A 53 -0.22 -2.42 -6.72
CA ILE A 53 0.18 -1.89 -5.41
C ILE A 53 -0.26 -0.43 -5.27
N TRP A 54 -0.08 0.39 -6.31
CA TRP A 54 -0.52 1.78 -6.30
C TRP A 54 -2.03 1.90 -6.10
N SER A 55 -2.81 1.08 -6.81
CA SER A 55 -4.28 1.08 -6.70
C SER A 55 -4.75 0.70 -5.29
N LEU A 56 -4.13 -0.31 -4.69
CA LEU A 56 -4.42 -0.74 -3.32
C LEU A 56 -4.02 0.33 -2.30
N LEU A 57 -2.84 0.95 -2.49
CA LEU A 57 -2.34 2.00 -1.62
C LEU A 57 -3.28 3.20 -1.64
N MET A 58 -3.68 3.66 -2.83
CA MET A 58 -4.61 4.79 -2.96
C MET A 58 -5.97 4.48 -2.33
N LEU A 59 -6.46 3.25 -2.48
CA LEU A 59 -7.70 2.82 -1.83
C LEU A 59 -7.59 2.88 -0.30
N GLU A 60 -6.50 2.39 0.29
CA GLU A 60 -6.32 2.43 1.74
C GLU A 60 -6.14 3.86 2.25
N LEU A 61 -5.33 4.68 1.57
CA LEU A 61 -5.17 6.09 1.91
C LEU A 61 -6.49 6.87 1.83
N TRP A 62 -7.35 6.55 0.85
CA TRP A 62 -8.69 7.13 0.76
C TRP A 62 -9.54 6.78 1.98
N HIS A 63 -9.54 5.52 2.42
CA HIS A 63 -10.25 5.14 3.64
C HIS A 63 -9.70 5.85 4.88
N LEU A 64 -8.39 5.87 5.04
CA LEU A 64 -7.74 6.54 6.17
C LEU A 64 -8.07 8.04 6.21
N MET A 65 -8.21 8.68 5.06
CA MET A 65 -8.53 10.10 4.95
C MET A 65 -10.02 10.40 5.16
N PHE A 66 -10.92 9.66 4.51
CA PHE A 66 -12.33 10.04 4.42
C PHE A 66 -13.27 9.22 5.32
N ILE A 67 -12.97 7.95 5.55
CA ILE A 67 -13.80 7.06 6.38
C ILE A 67 -13.32 7.12 7.82
N ASP A 68 -12.02 6.94 8.04
CA ASP A 68 -11.45 6.84 9.39
C ASP A 68 -11.06 8.20 9.97
N ARG A 69 -10.87 9.22 9.11
CA ARG A 69 -10.32 10.55 9.46
C ARG A 69 -9.02 10.47 10.27
N ALA A 70 -8.21 9.46 9.98
CA ALA A 70 -6.99 9.14 10.70
C ALA A 70 -5.73 9.82 10.12
N LEU A 71 -5.79 10.21 8.84
CA LEU A 71 -4.78 11.06 8.23
C LEU A 71 -5.10 12.52 8.56
N VAL A 72 -4.45 13.04 9.60
CA VAL A 72 -4.44 14.47 9.88
C VAL A 72 -3.25 15.08 9.14
N PHE A 73 -3.49 15.72 8.02
CA PHE A 73 -2.50 16.62 7.44
C PHE A 73 -2.38 17.83 8.35
N GLN A 74 -1.32 17.90 9.16
CA GLN A 74 -0.96 19.15 9.81
C GLN A 74 -0.69 20.18 8.70
N ARG A 75 -1.47 21.25 8.70
CA ARG A 75 -1.26 22.42 7.84
C ARG A 75 -0.04 23.20 8.29
#